data_AF-A0AAJ5CII4-F1
#
_entry.id   AF-A0AAJ5CII4-F1
#
_cell.length_a   1.000
_cell.length_b   1.000
_cell.length_c   1.000
_cell.angle_alpha   90.00
_cell.angle_beta   90.00
_cell.angle_gamma   90.00
#
_symmetry.space_group_name_H-M   'P 1'
#
loop_
_entity.id
_entity.type
_entity.pdbx_description
1 polymer ?
#
loop_
_entity_poly.entity_id
_entity_poly.type
_entity_poly.pdbx_seq_one_letter_code
_entity_poly.pdbx_strand_id
1 'polypeptide(L)'
;METEGVRTDRLGLLLSQFDQAREMAQVRLTGLDDEEYLWEPTPDCWSIRRRGEAATPRAFGPGEWVLDLGKADIPASEYAEVARQAAGGMTIAKIADDWSVSVERVEQILAHTGTPEPDTTPITTIAWRLGHLHFHFAGGWEWTFGERRQEPKTLVDFTPSAAVALERFWALIDRWRDDVAALTDEQLDMVGFSQYPYASDPDDPYIAVLSGTNLEFIHHMAEIALLRDLWRASVTTPG
;
A
#
# COMPACT_ATOMS: atom_id res chain seq x y z
N MET A 1 -22.64 -28.22 -5.45
CA MET A 1 -22.13 -26.92 -4.99
C MET A 1 -22.83 -25.89 -5.84
N GLU A 2 -23.94 -25.38 -5.35
CA GLU A 2 -24.78 -24.43 -6.08
C GLU A 2 -24.07 -23.08 -6.14
N THR A 3 -23.99 -22.51 -7.34
CA THR A 3 -23.39 -21.20 -7.64
C THR A 3 -24.37 -20.04 -7.40
N GLU A 4 -25.47 -20.28 -6.67
CA GLU A 4 -26.44 -19.24 -6.33
C GLU A 4 -25.77 -18.17 -5.47
N GLY A 5 -25.63 -16.96 -6.02
CA GLY A 5 -25.05 -15.80 -5.33
C GLY A 5 -23.65 -15.39 -5.79
N VAL A 6 -22.97 -16.18 -6.63
CA VAL A 6 -21.66 -15.76 -7.18
C VAL A 6 -21.89 -14.68 -8.24
N ARG A 7 -21.53 -13.44 -7.93
CA ARG A 7 -21.46 -12.37 -8.93
C ARG A 7 -20.28 -12.64 -9.87
N THR A 8 -20.57 -12.77 -11.15
CA THR A 8 -19.58 -13.02 -12.21
C THR A 8 -19.25 -11.77 -13.03
N ASP A 9 -19.87 -10.63 -12.69
CA ASP A 9 -19.52 -9.34 -13.27
C ASP A 9 -18.17 -8.83 -12.75
N ARG A 10 -17.62 -7.79 -13.41
CA ARG A 10 -16.27 -7.27 -13.15
C ARG A 10 -16.07 -6.87 -11.68
N LEU A 11 -17.04 -6.16 -11.10
CA LEU A 11 -16.99 -5.74 -9.70
C LEU A 11 -17.15 -6.95 -8.77
N GLY A 12 -18.07 -7.85 -9.06
CA GLY A 12 -18.28 -9.08 -8.32
C GLY A 12 -17.01 -9.92 -8.15
N LEU A 13 -16.22 -10.05 -9.21
CA LEU A 13 -14.94 -10.78 -9.17
C LEU A 13 -13.90 -10.08 -8.30
N LEU A 14 -13.73 -8.76 -8.44
CA LEU A 14 -12.79 -7.99 -7.61
C LEU A 14 -13.18 -8.02 -6.13
N LEU A 15 -14.48 -7.91 -5.85
CA LEU A 15 -15.01 -8.01 -4.50
C LEU A 15 -14.81 -9.39 -3.89
N SER A 16 -15.12 -10.44 -4.64
CA SER A 16 -14.90 -11.81 -4.16
C SER A 16 -13.42 -12.09 -3.88
N GLN A 17 -12.52 -11.55 -4.70
CA GLN A 17 -11.08 -11.68 -4.48
C GLN A 17 -10.64 -10.95 -3.20
N PHE A 18 -11.11 -9.72 -3.02
CA PHE A 18 -10.82 -8.93 -1.83
C PHE A 18 -11.35 -9.60 -0.56
N ASP A 19 -12.60 -10.05 -0.57
CA ASP A 19 -13.24 -10.69 0.59
C ASP A 19 -12.49 -11.96 1.01
N GLN A 20 -12.08 -12.80 0.06
CA GLN A 20 -11.24 -13.98 0.35
C GLN A 20 -9.90 -13.60 0.98
N ALA A 21 -9.22 -12.58 0.44
CA ALA A 21 -7.96 -12.10 1.00
C ALA A 21 -8.15 -11.53 2.43
N ARG A 22 -9.24 -10.77 2.65
CA ARG A 22 -9.60 -10.21 3.95
C ARG A 22 -9.87 -11.30 4.98
N GLU A 23 -10.65 -12.33 4.64
CA GLU A 23 -10.92 -13.47 5.52
C GLU A 23 -9.64 -14.21 5.93
N MET A 24 -8.75 -14.47 4.97
CA MET A 24 -7.44 -15.07 5.23
C MET A 24 -6.60 -14.20 6.16
N ALA A 25 -6.54 -12.89 5.89
CA ALA A 25 -5.79 -11.93 6.69
C ALA A 25 -6.30 -11.84 8.14
N GLN A 26 -7.63 -11.82 8.36
CA GLN A 26 -8.23 -11.79 9.69
C GLN A 26 -7.80 -12.99 10.54
N VAL A 27 -7.83 -14.20 9.96
CA VAL A 27 -7.35 -15.40 10.65
C VAL A 27 -5.85 -15.30 10.92
N ARG A 28 -5.06 -14.87 9.94
CA ARG A 28 -3.59 -14.82 10.08
C ARG A 28 -3.14 -13.79 11.11
N LEU A 29 -3.85 -12.68 11.27
CA LEU A 29 -3.57 -11.62 12.24
C LEU A 29 -4.10 -11.89 13.66
N THR A 30 -4.83 -12.98 13.86
CA THR A 30 -5.32 -13.36 15.20
C THR A 30 -4.15 -13.56 16.17
N GLY A 31 -4.23 -12.91 17.33
CA GLY A 31 -3.21 -13.00 18.38
C GLY A 31 -1.92 -12.25 18.07
N LEU A 32 -1.91 -11.31 17.10
CA LEU A 32 -0.81 -10.38 16.94
C LEU A 32 -0.67 -9.50 18.19
N ASP A 33 0.46 -9.60 18.87
CA ASP A 33 0.82 -8.71 19.98
C ASP A 33 1.81 -7.62 19.55
N ASP A 34 2.10 -6.70 20.46
CA ASP A 34 2.94 -5.53 20.20
C ASP A 34 4.41 -5.94 19.94
N GLU A 35 4.88 -7.06 20.51
CA GLU A 35 6.25 -7.54 20.33
C GLU A 35 6.45 -8.09 18.91
N GLU A 36 5.56 -8.98 18.47
CA GLU A 36 5.55 -9.51 17.09
C GLU A 36 5.31 -8.39 16.07
N TYR A 37 4.43 -7.44 16.38
CA TYR A 37 4.09 -6.32 15.50
C TYR A 37 5.28 -5.41 15.21
N LEU A 38 6.10 -5.13 16.23
CA LEU A 38 7.29 -4.30 16.13
C LEU A 38 8.57 -5.10 15.82
N TRP A 39 8.49 -6.41 15.67
CA TRP A 39 9.66 -7.26 15.47
C TRP A 39 10.45 -6.89 14.21
N GLU A 40 11.76 -6.74 14.39
CA GLU A 40 12.73 -6.47 13.33
C GLU A 40 13.49 -7.75 12.96
N PRO A 41 13.18 -8.39 11.82
CA PRO A 41 13.85 -9.64 11.40
C PRO A 41 15.32 -9.44 11.01
N THR A 42 15.71 -8.23 10.62
CA THR A 42 17.09 -7.88 10.25
C THR A 42 17.47 -6.52 10.84
N PRO A 43 18.77 -6.21 10.97
CA PRO A 43 19.21 -4.83 11.15
C PRO A 43 18.67 -3.93 10.02
N ASP A 44 18.57 -2.64 10.31
CA ASP A 44 18.15 -1.58 9.37
C ASP A 44 16.73 -1.75 8.80
N CYS A 45 15.87 -2.54 9.46
CA CYS A 45 14.47 -2.64 9.08
C CYS A 45 13.75 -1.29 9.17
N TRP A 46 12.88 -1.05 8.21
CA TRP A 46 11.93 0.07 8.27
C TRP A 46 10.73 -0.32 9.12
N SER A 47 10.36 0.56 10.04
CA SER A 47 9.28 0.32 10.98
C SER A 47 8.39 1.56 11.12
N ILE A 48 7.40 1.48 12.02
CA ILE A 48 6.91 2.69 12.68
C ILE A 48 7.88 3.03 13.81
N ARG A 49 8.25 4.30 13.90
CA ARG A 49 9.22 4.80 14.87
C ARG A 49 8.62 5.97 15.62
N ARG A 50 9.08 6.21 16.84
CA ARG A 50 8.87 7.54 17.43
C ARG A 50 9.49 8.58 16.53
N ARG A 51 8.85 9.74 16.40
CA ARG A 51 9.29 10.82 15.50
C ARG A 51 10.74 11.25 15.70
N GLY A 52 11.22 11.25 16.95
CA GLY A 52 12.62 11.57 17.28
C GLY A 52 13.63 10.47 16.98
N GLU A 53 13.17 9.28 16.62
CA GLU A 53 13.96 8.06 16.39
C GLU A 53 13.84 7.57 14.93
N ALA A 54 13.15 8.31 14.07
CA ALA A 54 12.97 7.96 12.66
C ALA A 54 14.33 7.75 11.98
N ALA A 55 14.50 6.60 11.32
CA ALA A 55 15.75 6.22 10.67
C ALA A 55 15.86 6.78 9.25
N THR A 56 14.75 7.21 8.67
CA THR A 56 14.61 7.55 7.26
C THR A 56 14.30 9.04 7.04
N PRO A 57 14.74 9.63 5.91
CA PRO A 57 14.71 11.08 5.71
C PRO A 57 13.32 11.65 5.40
N ARG A 58 12.33 10.83 5.06
CA ARG A 58 10.97 11.27 4.69
C ARG A 58 9.89 10.65 5.56
N ALA A 59 10.24 10.13 6.74
CA ALA A 59 9.28 9.53 7.66
C ALA A 59 8.10 10.48 7.94
N PHE A 60 6.88 9.96 7.98
CA PHE A 60 5.66 10.76 8.01
C PHE A 60 4.59 10.19 8.95
N GLY A 61 3.59 11.01 9.27
CA GLY A 61 2.48 10.70 10.18
C GLY A 61 2.08 11.96 10.96
N PRO A 62 0.86 12.06 11.49
CA PRO A 62 0.39 13.24 12.22
C PRO A 62 0.84 13.27 13.69
N GLY A 63 1.12 12.11 14.29
CA GLY A 63 1.28 11.95 15.75
C GLY A 63 2.71 11.78 16.26
N GLU A 64 2.86 11.13 17.41
CA GLU A 64 4.17 10.80 18.00
C GLU A 64 4.91 9.75 17.17
N TRP A 65 4.18 8.84 16.54
CA TRP A 65 4.73 7.75 15.75
C TRP A 65 4.63 8.07 14.25
N VAL A 66 5.69 7.75 13.53
CA VAL A 66 5.84 7.99 12.10
C VAL A 66 6.20 6.71 11.39
N LEU A 67 5.72 6.56 10.16
CA LEU A 67 6.09 5.47 9.27
C LEU A 67 7.39 5.85 8.55
N ASP A 68 8.40 4.98 8.61
CA ASP A 68 9.65 5.18 7.88
C ASP A 68 9.39 5.29 6.37
N LEU A 69 10.06 6.24 5.72
CA LEU A 69 10.01 6.43 4.28
C LEU A 69 11.37 6.94 3.78
N GLY A 70 11.99 6.14 2.91
CA GLY A 70 13.29 6.42 2.32
C GLY A 70 13.31 7.66 1.42
N LYS A 71 14.49 7.94 0.87
CA LYS A 71 14.65 8.97 -0.17
C LYS A 71 13.74 8.64 -1.36
N ALA A 72 13.23 9.67 -2.02
CA ALA A 72 12.54 9.46 -3.29
C ALA A 72 13.50 8.86 -4.31
N ASP A 73 13.07 7.78 -4.96
CA ASP A 73 13.74 7.16 -6.09
C ASP A 73 12.72 6.38 -6.91
N ILE A 74 13.10 5.98 -8.12
CA ILE A 74 12.35 5.07 -8.98
C ILE A 74 13.05 3.72 -8.94
N PRO A 75 12.42 2.65 -8.43
CA PRO A 75 13.03 1.33 -8.40
C PRO A 75 13.22 0.79 -9.82
N ALA A 76 14.21 -0.08 -9.99
CA ALA A 76 14.57 -0.72 -11.24
C ALA A 76 13.40 -1.52 -11.85
N SER A 77 12.55 -2.12 -11.01
CA SER A 77 11.30 -2.76 -11.42
C SER A 77 10.34 -1.82 -12.19
N GLU A 78 10.44 -0.51 -11.97
CA GLU A 78 9.56 0.51 -12.54
C GLU A 78 10.15 1.21 -13.77
N TYR A 79 11.37 0.86 -14.18
CA TYR A 79 12.01 1.48 -15.36
C TYR A 79 11.20 1.24 -16.64
N ALA A 80 10.61 0.04 -16.76
CA ALA A 80 9.75 -0.28 -17.90
C ALA A 80 8.45 0.54 -17.90
N GLU A 81 7.92 0.89 -16.73
CA GLU A 81 6.75 1.76 -16.60
C GLU A 81 7.08 3.19 -16.98
N VAL A 82 8.19 3.74 -16.48
CA VAL A 82 8.70 5.07 -16.88
C VAL A 82 8.88 5.17 -18.40
N ALA A 83 9.44 4.13 -19.03
CA ALA A 83 9.59 4.10 -20.48
C ALA A 83 8.24 4.09 -21.21
N ARG A 84 7.23 3.36 -20.70
CA ARG A 84 5.87 3.37 -21.25
C ARG A 84 5.20 4.74 -21.10
N GLN A 85 5.31 5.38 -19.94
CA GLN A 85 4.76 6.71 -19.68
C GLN A 85 5.34 7.76 -20.64
N ALA A 86 6.66 7.78 -20.80
CA ALA A 86 7.33 8.68 -21.74
C ALA A 86 6.92 8.41 -23.20
N ALA A 87 6.84 7.14 -23.62
CA ALA A 87 6.39 6.77 -24.95
C ALA A 87 4.90 7.09 -25.19
N GLY A 88 4.09 7.09 -24.12
CA GLY A 88 2.68 7.51 -24.11
C GLY A 88 2.48 9.03 -24.16
N GLY A 89 3.55 9.83 -24.17
CA GLY A 89 3.51 11.28 -24.30
C GLY A 89 3.52 12.05 -22.97
N MET A 90 3.72 11.38 -21.83
CA MET A 90 3.93 12.05 -20.55
C MET A 90 5.27 12.79 -20.55
N THR A 91 5.28 14.05 -20.08
CA THR A 91 6.53 14.83 -20.02
C THR A 91 7.47 14.29 -18.93
N ILE A 92 8.78 14.36 -19.16
CA ILE A 92 9.79 13.97 -18.17
C ILE A 92 9.61 14.74 -16.85
N ALA A 93 9.22 16.02 -16.92
CA ALA A 93 8.95 16.83 -15.74
C ALA A 93 7.75 16.31 -14.92
N LYS A 94 6.69 15.83 -15.58
CA LYS A 94 5.54 15.21 -14.90
C LYS A 94 5.93 13.89 -14.25
N ILE A 95 6.67 13.04 -14.95
CA ILE A 95 7.17 11.78 -14.37
C ILE A 95 8.04 12.08 -13.14
N ALA A 96 8.93 13.07 -13.23
CA ALA A 96 9.78 13.45 -12.11
C ALA A 96 8.97 13.94 -10.90
N ASP A 97 7.93 14.73 -11.13
CA ASP A 97 7.01 15.22 -10.09
C ASP A 97 6.24 14.08 -9.42
N ASP A 98 5.65 13.17 -10.21
CA ASP A 98 4.87 12.02 -9.72
C ASP A 98 5.72 11.10 -8.83
N TRP A 99 6.97 10.86 -9.22
CA TRP A 99 7.91 10.05 -8.46
C TRP A 99 8.66 10.83 -7.37
N SER A 100 8.43 12.15 -7.26
CA SER A 100 9.17 13.06 -6.38
C SER A 100 10.70 13.01 -6.57
N VAL A 101 11.17 12.77 -7.80
CA VAL A 101 12.60 12.71 -8.17
C VAL A 101 12.99 13.91 -9.03
N SER A 102 14.29 14.04 -9.36
CA SER A 102 14.74 15.05 -10.32
C SER A 102 14.44 14.63 -11.77
N VAL A 103 14.30 15.62 -12.66
CA VAL A 103 14.27 15.40 -14.12
C VAL A 103 15.48 14.59 -14.58
N GLU A 104 16.67 14.93 -14.06
CA GLU A 104 17.92 14.22 -14.36
C GLU A 104 17.83 12.72 -14.01
N ARG A 105 17.16 12.36 -12.90
CA ARG A 105 16.99 10.97 -12.52
C ARG A 105 16.13 10.20 -13.52
N VAL A 106 15.04 10.81 -14.01
CA VAL A 106 14.19 10.22 -15.06
C VAL A 106 14.98 10.07 -16.37
N GLU A 107 15.76 11.08 -16.75
CA GLU A 107 16.63 11.01 -17.94
C GLU A 107 17.67 9.89 -17.84
N GLN A 108 18.29 9.71 -16.67
CA GLN A 108 19.22 8.60 -16.42
C GLN A 108 18.55 7.23 -16.59
N ILE A 109 17.30 7.09 -16.16
CA ILE A 109 16.52 5.85 -16.30
C ILE A 109 16.17 5.60 -17.76
N LEU A 110 15.71 6.61 -18.48
CA LEU A 110 15.38 6.49 -19.91
C LEU A 110 16.62 6.22 -20.77
N ALA A 111 17.80 6.67 -20.33
CA ALA A 111 19.08 6.37 -20.98
C ALA A 111 19.66 4.99 -20.59
N HIS A 112 19.07 4.28 -19.60
CA HIS A 112 19.56 2.99 -19.17
C HIS A 112 19.45 1.95 -20.29
N THR A 113 20.52 1.21 -20.53
CA THR A 113 20.56 0.10 -21.49
C THR A 113 21.03 -1.17 -20.79
N GLY A 114 20.40 -2.30 -21.13
CA GLY A 114 20.71 -3.59 -20.52
C GLY A 114 19.67 -4.01 -19.48
N THR A 115 19.99 -5.06 -18.72
CA THR A 115 19.13 -5.55 -17.64
C THR A 115 19.34 -4.68 -16.39
N PRO A 116 18.28 -4.10 -15.80
CA PRO A 116 18.40 -3.39 -14.53
C PRO A 116 18.85 -4.33 -13.41
N GLU A 117 19.66 -3.83 -12.48
CA GLU A 117 19.99 -4.56 -11.26
C GLU A 117 18.74 -4.70 -10.39
N PRO A 118 18.60 -5.80 -9.62
CA PRO A 118 17.48 -5.96 -8.70
C PRO A 118 17.41 -4.85 -7.65
N ASP A 119 16.19 -4.48 -7.28
CA ASP A 119 15.94 -3.49 -6.25
C ASP A 119 16.53 -3.92 -4.90
N THR A 120 17.18 -2.97 -4.22
CA THR A 120 17.72 -3.16 -2.87
C THR A 120 16.86 -2.40 -1.86
N THR A 121 15.73 -3.01 -1.48
CA THR A 121 14.80 -2.42 -0.52
C THR A 121 15.04 -3.00 0.88
N PRO A 122 15.12 -2.15 1.93
CA PRO A 122 15.16 -2.64 3.30
C PRO A 122 13.94 -3.50 3.64
N ILE A 123 14.12 -4.50 4.50
CA ILE A 123 12.99 -5.26 5.04
C ILE A 123 12.13 -4.32 5.89
N THR A 124 10.82 -4.43 5.75
CA THR A 124 9.85 -3.69 6.56
C THR A 124 9.28 -4.58 7.68
N THR A 125 8.91 -4.02 8.82
CA THR A 125 8.25 -4.76 9.91
C THR A 125 6.77 -5.04 9.61
N ILE A 126 6.12 -5.86 10.44
CA ILE A 126 4.65 -6.02 10.37
C ILE A 126 3.97 -4.67 10.60
N ALA A 127 4.45 -3.90 11.58
CA ALA A 127 3.94 -2.56 11.86
C ALA A 127 4.07 -1.61 10.68
N TRP A 128 5.19 -1.65 9.96
CA TRP A 128 5.35 -0.85 8.76
C TRP A 128 4.34 -1.24 7.68
N ARG A 129 4.18 -2.54 7.39
CA ARG A 129 3.28 -3.02 6.33
C ARG A 129 1.81 -2.73 6.64
N LEU A 130 1.38 -2.95 7.88
CA LEU A 130 0.03 -2.57 8.31
C LEU A 130 -0.17 -1.05 8.29
N GLY A 131 0.82 -0.27 8.73
CA GLY A 131 0.78 1.19 8.64
C GLY A 131 0.69 1.69 7.19
N HIS A 132 1.48 1.10 6.29
CA HIS A 132 1.45 1.39 4.86
C HIS A 132 0.07 1.14 4.25
N LEU A 133 -0.50 -0.06 4.46
CA LEU A 133 -1.84 -0.40 3.99
C LEU A 133 -2.89 0.55 4.59
N HIS A 134 -2.83 0.83 5.88
CA HIS A 134 -3.79 1.69 6.56
C HIS A 134 -3.78 3.11 5.95
N PHE A 135 -2.60 3.70 5.78
CA PHE A 135 -2.45 5.01 5.12
C PHE A 135 -2.96 4.99 3.68
N HIS A 136 -2.63 3.95 2.90
CA HIS A 136 -3.04 3.83 1.51
C HIS A 136 -4.56 3.74 1.37
N PHE A 137 -5.21 2.85 2.15
CA PHE A 137 -6.67 2.72 2.15
C PHE A 137 -7.38 3.98 2.68
N ALA A 138 -6.83 4.63 3.71
CA ALA A 138 -7.44 5.85 4.26
C ALA A 138 -7.41 6.99 3.25
N GLY A 139 -6.26 7.17 2.60
CA GLY A 139 -6.06 8.14 1.53
C GLY A 139 -6.94 7.87 0.32
N GLY A 140 -6.90 6.63 -0.19
CA GLY A 140 -7.74 6.21 -1.32
C GLY A 140 -9.23 6.41 -1.03
N TRP A 141 -9.69 6.09 0.18
CA TRP A 141 -11.07 6.32 0.58
C TRP A 141 -11.42 7.82 0.63
N GLU A 142 -10.61 8.66 1.29
CA GLU A 142 -10.84 10.12 1.39
C GLU A 142 -10.88 10.80 0.03
N TRP A 143 -10.04 10.35 -0.91
CA TRP A 143 -9.93 10.94 -2.24
C TRP A 143 -10.84 10.31 -3.30
N THR A 144 -11.54 9.22 -2.96
CA THR A 144 -12.57 8.61 -3.81
C THR A 144 -13.97 9.01 -3.32
N PHE A 145 -14.28 8.67 -2.07
CA PHE A 145 -15.62 8.77 -1.46
C PHE A 145 -15.75 9.92 -0.45
N GLY A 146 -14.63 10.39 0.09
CA GLY A 146 -14.57 11.49 1.05
C GLY A 146 -14.63 12.89 0.42
N GLU A 147 -14.20 13.90 1.20
CA GLU A 147 -14.26 15.31 0.77
C GLU A 147 -13.09 15.73 -0.12
N ARG A 148 -12.05 14.89 -0.23
CA ARG A 148 -10.82 15.16 -1.01
C ARG A 148 -10.05 16.38 -0.51
N ARG A 149 -9.96 16.53 0.82
CA ARG A 149 -9.34 17.71 1.45
C ARG A 149 -8.18 17.38 2.35
N GLN A 150 -8.15 16.18 2.90
CA GLN A 150 -7.11 15.83 3.85
C GLN A 150 -5.90 15.23 3.13
N GLU A 151 -4.72 15.75 3.48
CA GLU A 151 -3.44 15.22 3.03
C GLU A 151 -3.33 13.76 3.51
N PRO A 152 -3.22 12.76 2.60
CA PRO A 152 -3.27 11.36 3.00
C PRO A 152 -2.29 11.00 4.11
N LYS A 153 -1.07 11.59 4.12
CA LYS A 153 0.00 11.26 5.08
C LYS A 153 -0.33 11.71 6.51
N THR A 154 -1.44 12.40 6.70
CA THR A 154 -1.94 12.89 7.99
C THR A 154 -3.18 12.14 8.50
N LEU A 155 -3.76 11.25 7.69
CA LEU A 155 -5.03 10.58 8.02
C LEU A 155 -4.89 9.50 9.10
N VAL A 156 -3.73 8.87 9.20
CA VAL A 156 -3.49 7.74 10.11
C VAL A 156 -2.53 8.14 11.21
N ASP A 157 -3.03 8.20 12.44
CA ASP A 157 -2.21 8.29 13.63
C ASP A 157 -1.62 6.90 13.95
N PHE A 158 -0.38 6.69 13.51
CA PHE A 158 0.34 5.43 13.71
C PHE A 158 0.52 5.13 15.20
N THR A 159 0.55 3.84 15.54
CA THR A 159 0.59 3.41 16.93
C THR A 159 1.45 2.15 17.08
N PRO A 160 2.26 2.03 18.15
CA PRO A 160 3.02 0.83 18.46
C PRO A 160 2.14 -0.32 18.94
N SER A 161 0.86 -0.05 19.24
CA SER A 161 -0.08 -1.08 19.69
C SER A 161 -0.72 -1.80 18.51
N ALA A 162 -0.45 -3.10 18.40
CA ALA A 162 -1.04 -3.98 17.40
C ALA A 162 -2.57 -3.97 17.49
N ALA A 163 -3.11 -4.05 18.71
CA ALA A 163 -4.56 -4.07 18.94
C ALA A 163 -5.24 -2.80 18.41
N VAL A 164 -4.70 -1.62 18.74
CA VAL A 164 -5.25 -0.33 18.27
C VAL A 164 -5.09 -0.17 16.75
N ALA A 165 -3.96 -0.61 16.20
CA ALA A 165 -3.73 -0.57 14.75
C ALA A 165 -4.76 -1.43 14.00
N LEU A 166 -4.97 -2.67 14.45
CA LEU A 166 -5.92 -3.61 13.84
C LEU A 166 -7.37 -3.16 13.98
N GLU A 167 -7.77 -2.65 15.15
CA GLU A 167 -9.13 -2.11 15.37
C GLU A 167 -9.47 -1.02 14.34
N ARG A 168 -8.59 -0.02 14.22
CA ARG A 168 -8.79 1.11 13.31
C ARG A 168 -8.71 0.66 11.84
N PHE A 169 -7.75 -0.20 11.52
CA PHE A 169 -7.56 -0.71 10.16
C PHE A 169 -8.79 -1.48 9.68
N TRP A 170 -9.33 -2.42 10.48
CA TRP A 170 -10.48 -3.20 10.07
C TRP A 170 -11.76 -2.37 9.95
N ALA A 171 -11.97 -1.40 10.85
CA ALA A 171 -13.08 -0.47 10.72
C ALA A 171 -13.04 0.33 9.41
N LEU A 172 -11.84 0.76 8.98
CA LEU A 172 -11.64 1.43 7.70
C LEU A 172 -11.87 0.47 6.52
N ILE A 173 -11.32 -0.74 6.58
CA ILE A 173 -11.48 -1.73 5.51
C ILE A 173 -12.95 -2.06 5.30
N ASP A 174 -13.73 -2.25 6.37
CA ASP A 174 -15.15 -2.56 6.27
C ASP A 174 -15.92 -1.41 5.61
N ARG A 175 -15.65 -0.17 6.02
CA ARG A 175 -16.22 1.02 5.39
C ARG A 175 -15.88 1.13 3.90
N TRP A 176 -14.59 0.98 3.57
CA TRP A 176 -14.14 1.04 2.18
C TRP A 176 -14.81 -0.04 1.33
N ARG A 177 -14.90 -1.25 1.86
CA ARG A 177 -15.53 -2.38 1.19
C ARG A 177 -17.01 -2.08 0.92
N ASP A 178 -17.74 -1.57 1.91
CA ASP A 178 -19.16 -1.23 1.78
C ASP A 178 -19.40 -0.17 0.69
N ASP A 179 -18.58 0.88 0.63
CA ASP A 179 -18.70 1.92 -0.39
C ASP A 179 -18.36 1.41 -1.80
N VAL A 180 -17.33 0.57 -1.94
CA VAL A 180 -17.00 -0.09 -3.22
C VAL A 180 -18.13 -1.02 -3.68
N ALA A 181 -18.82 -1.69 -2.75
CA ALA A 181 -19.93 -2.59 -3.07
C ALA A 181 -21.11 -1.86 -3.75
N ALA A 182 -21.26 -0.57 -3.48
CA ALA A 182 -22.35 0.29 -3.97
C ALA A 182 -22.07 0.92 -5.34
N LEU A 183 -20.88 0.71 -5.92
CA LEU A 183 -20.51 1.30 -7.20
C LEU A 183 -21.32 0.75 -8.37
N THR A 184 -21.64 1.65 -9.29
CA THR A 184 -22.27 1.33 -10.57
C THR A 184 -21.23 1.06 -11.66
N ASP A 185 -21.61 0.36 -12.73
CA ASP A 185 -20.74 0.15 -13.89
C ASP A 185 -20.22 1.46 -14.51
N GLU A 186 -21.05 2.52 -14.53
CA GLU A 186 -20.64 3.83 -15.03
C GLU A 186 -19.55 4.46 -14.16
N GLN A 187 -19.64 4.33 -12.83
CA GLN A 187 -18.60 4.83 -11.93
C GLN A 187 -17.31 4.00 -12.02
N LEU A 188 -17.41 2.69 -12.27
CA LEU A 188 -16.25 1.82 -12.49
C LEU A 188 -15.45 2.23 -13.73
N ASP A 189 -16.14 2.65 -14.79
CA ASP A 189 -15.51 3.08 -16.05
C ASP A 189 -15.13 4.56 -16.06
N MET A 190 -15.43 5.31 -15.00
CA MET A 190 -15.13 6.73 -14.89
C MET A 190 -13.65 6.97 -14.56
N VAL A 191 -12.95 7.65 -15.47
CA VAL A 191 -11.58 8.14 -15.26
C VAL A 191 -11.60 9.29 -14.24
N GLY A 192 -10.69 9.23 -13.26
CA GLY A 192 -10.58 10.26 -12.22
C GLY A 192 -11.74 10.25 -11.22
N PHE A 193 -12.48 9.13 -11.13
CA PHE A 193 -13.44 8.91 -10.05
C PHE A 193 -12.74 8.93 -8.70
N SER A 194 -11.60 8.23 -8.56
CA SER A 194 -10.62 8.50 -7.51
C SER A 194 -9.72 9.64 -7.94
N GLN A 195 -9.35 10.52 -7.00
CA GLN A 195 -8.35 11.57 -7.22
C GLN A 195 -7.19 11.45 -6.23
N TYR A 196 -6.88 10.24 -5.78
CA TYR A 196 -5.81 10.01 -4.83
C TYR A 196 -4.47 10.57 -5.38
N PRO A 197 -3.78 11.45 -4.64
CA PRO A 197 -2.69 12.25 -5.20
C PRO A 197 -1.34 11.52 -5.32
N TYR A 198 -1.24 10.28 -4.86
CA TYR A 198 0.03 9.53 -4.80
C TYR A 198 0.07 8.31 -5.72
N ALA A 199 -0.84 8.23 -6.68
CA ALA A 199 -0.89 7.19 -7.69
C ALA A 199 -1.52 7.75 -8.97
N SER A 200 -1.67 6.90 -9.99
CA SER A 200 -2.28 7.24 -11.28
C SER A 200 -3.80 7.37 -11.24
N ASP A 201 -4.42 7.26 -10.07
CA ASP A 201 -5.87 7.34 -9.84
C ASP A 201 -6.61 8.44 -10.64
N PRO A 202 -6.13 9.70 -10.71
CA PRO A 202 -6.83 10.75 -11.44
C PRO A 202 -6.91 10.51 -12.95
N ASP A 203 -5.99 9.71 -13.49
CA ASP A 203 -5.79 9.46 -14.92
C ASP A 203 -6.34 8.09 -15.37
N ASP A 204 -6.72 7.22 -14.41
CA ASP A 204 -7.18 5.85 -14.67
C ASP A 204 -8.69 5.66 -14.41
N PRO A 205 -9.35 4.73 -15.14
CA PRO A 205 -10.69 4.27 -14.79
C PRO A 205 -10.69 3.61 -13.41
N TYR A 206 -11.73 3.86 -12.60
CA TYR A 206 -11.74 3.37 -11.21
C TYR A 206 -11.62 1.85 -11.08
N ILE A 207 -12.12 1.08 -12.04
CA ILE A 207 -11.96 -0.37 -12.03
C ILE A 207 -10.50 -0.83 -12.06
N ALA A 208 -9.62 -0.08 -12.76
CA ALA A 208 -8.19 -0.37 -12.79
C ALA A 208 -7.54 0.00 -11.45
N VAL A 209 -7.90 1.16 -10.89
CA VAL A 209 -7.50 1.59 -9.55
C VAL A 209 -7.87 0.53 -8.50
N LEU A 210 -9.14 0.08 -8.49
CA LEU A 210 -9.63 -0.94 -7.58
C LEU A 210 -8.88 -2.27 -7.72
N SER A 211 -8.57 -2.68 -8.95
CA SER A 211 -7.74 -3.86 -9.18
C SER A 211 -6.33 -3.71 -8.60
N GLY A 212 -5.73 -2.52 -8.70
CA GLY A 212 -4.45 -2.20 -8.07
C GLY A 212 -4.54 -2.25 -6.54
N THR A 213 -5.54 -1.60 -5.95
CA THR A 213 -5.78 -1.63 -4.49
C THR A 213 -5.93 -3.05 -3.94
N ASN A 214 -6.63 -3.93 -4.66
CA ASN A 214 -6.74 -5.34 -4.31
C ASN A 214 -5.37 -6.05 -4.35
N LEU A 215 -4.59 -5.80 -5.39
CA LEU A 215 -3.25 -6.38 -5.54
C LEU A 215 -2.34 -5.97 -4.38
N GLU A 216 -2.32 -4.68 -4.04
CA GLU A 216 -1.56 -4.13 -2.91
C GLU A 216 -1.95 -4.79 -1.58
N PHE A 217 -3.25 -4.93 -1.33
CA PHE A 217 -3.75 -5.60 -0.12
C PHE A 217 -3.29 -7.05 -0.05
N ILE A 218 -3.45 -7.82 -1.14
CA ILE A 218 -3.05 -9.23 -1.20
C ILE A 218 -1.54 -9.38 -1.02
N HIS A 219 -0.77 -8.55 -1.73
CA HIS A 219 0.68 -8.54 -1.69
C HIS A 219 1.18 -8.36 -0.25
N HIS A 220 0.79 -7.28 0.42
CA HIS A 220 1.28 -6.98 1.76
C HIS A 220 0.70 -7.90 2.84
N MET A 221 -0.54 -8.39 2.70
CA MET A 221 -1.06 -9.39 3.64
C MET A 221 -0.33 -10.73 3.54
N ALA A 222 0.12 -11.13 2.35
CA ALA A 222 0.97 -12.31 2.18
C ALA A 222 2.35 -12.11 2.83
N GLU A 223 2.96 -10.93 2.70
CA GLU A 223 4.23 -10.62 3.36
C GLU A 223 4.11 -10.58 4.89
N ILE A 224 3.03 -9.97 5.42
CA ILE A 224 2.73 -9.98 6.86
C ILE A 224 2.59 -11.43 7.35
N ALA A 225 1.86 -12.26 6.61
CA ALA A 225 1.68 -13.66 6.94
C ALA A 225 3.02 -14.42 7.00
N LEU A 226 3.94 -14.15 6.06
CA LEU A 226 5.29 -14.71 6.07
C LEU A 226 6.10 -14.23 7.28
N LEU A 227 6.06 -12.93 7.61
CA LEU A 227 6.77 -12.40 8.78
C LEU A 227 6.29 -13.04 10.09
N ARG A 228 4.99 -13.27 10.24
CA ARG A 228 4.44 -13.98 11.40
C ARG A 228 4.97 -15.41 11.51
N ASP A 229 5.08 -16.11 10.38
CA ASP A 229 5.64 -17.47 10.38
C ASP A 229 7.14 -17.46 10.76
N LEU A 230 7.91 -16.48 10.30
CA LEU A 230 9.31 -16.30 10.68
C LEU A 230 9.46 -15.95 12.17
N TRP A 231 8.62 -15.05 12.70
CA TRP A 231 8.59 -14.73 14.13
C TRP A 231 8.34 -15.99 14.96
N ARG A 232 7.28 -16.74 14.65
CA ARG A 232 6.96 -18.00 15.35
C ARG A 232 8.11 -19.01 15.30
N ALA A 233 8.79 -19.14 14.18
CA ALA A 233 9.96 -20.01 14.05
C ALA A 233 11.13 -19.54 14.92
N SER A 234 11.37 -18.22 15.01
CA SER A 234 12.44 -17.65 15.84
C SER A 234 12.21 -17.83 17.35
N VAL A 235 10.96 -17.75 17.82
CA VAL A 235 10.64 -17.93 19.25
C VAL A 235 10.51 -19.40 19.66
N THR A 236 10.26 -20.31 18.71
CA THR A 236 10.07 -21.75 18.98
C THR A 236 11.38 -22.54 18.92
N THR A 237 12.44 -22.00 18.31
CA THR A 237 13.73 -22.71 18.22
C THR A 237 14.46 -22.67 19.56
N PRO A 238 14.70 -23.80 20.24
CA PRO A 238 15.61 -23.84 21.39
C PRO A 238 17.03 -23.61 20.88
N GLY A 239 17.74 -22.65 21.46
CA GLY A 239 19.17 -22.45 21.23
C GLY A 239 20.02 -23.65 21.65
#